data_AF-A0AAJ2F0F2-F1
#
_entry.id   AF-A0AAJ2F0F2-F1
#
_cell.length_a   1.000
_cell.length_b   1.000
_cell.length_c   1.000
_cell.angle_alpha   90.00
_cell.angle_beta   90.00
_cell.angle_gamma   90.00
#
_symmetry.space_group_name_H-M   'P 1'
#
loop_
_entity.id
_entity.type
_entity.pdbx_description
1 polymer ?
#
loop_
_entity_poly.entity_id
_entity_poly.type
_entity_poly.pdbx_seq_one_letter_code
_entity_poly.pdbx_strand_id
1 'polypeptide(L)' 'MILYKPGTQFLYKGRTVSVDYVIIKRTGLWIRLAHSEEVCRPEDLTPIAPQGAGLTR' A
#
# COMPACT_ATOMS: atom_id res chain seq x y z
N MET A 1 10.37 3.07 -7.78
CA MET A 1 10.49 2.52 -6.41
C MET A 1 9.18 2.79 -5.69
N ILE A 2 8.48 1.76 -5.21
CA ILE A 2 7.21 1.90 -4.47
C ILE A 2 7.53 1.85 -2.98
N LEU A 3 6.99 2.80 -2.20
CA LEU A 3 7.19 2.84 -0.76
C LEU A 3 5.89 2.45 -0.03
N TYR A 4 5.93 1.31 0.64
CA TYR A 4 4.84 0.83 1.50
C TYR A 4 4.99 1.40 2.90
N LYS A 5 4.50 2.63 3.10
CA LYS A 5 4.45 3.29 4.42
C LYS A 5 3.00 3.35 4.92
N PRO A 6 2.77 3.34 6.24
CA PRO A 6 1.44 3.57 6.82
C PRO A 6 0.75 4.79 6.20
N GLY A 7 -0.53 4.65 5.87
CA GLY A 7 -1.35 5.67 5.22
C GLY A 7 -1.19 5.80 3.70
N THR A 8 -0.19 5.19 3.07
CA THR A 8 -0.11 5.18 1.59
C THR A 8 -1.27 4.39 1.01
N GLN A 9 -1.88 4.94 -0.05
CA GLN A 9 -3.03 4.34 -0.72
C GLN A 9 -2.63 3.52 -1.95
N PHE A 10 -3.32 2.41 -2.14
CA PHE A 10 -3.15 1.48 -3.25
C PHE A 10 -4.51 1.00 -3.74
N LEU A 11 -4.57 0.50 -4.98
CA LEU A 11 -5.69 -0.32 -5.44
C LEU A 11 -5.43 -1.77 -5.07
N TYR A 12 -6.43 -2.39 -4.47
CA TYR A 12 -6.45 -3.81 -4.11
C TYR A 12 -7.84 -4.39 -4.44
N LYS A 13 -7.89 -5.42 -5.29
CA LYS A 13 -9.16 -6.04 -5.75
C LYS A 13 -10.21 -5.02 -6.23
N GLY A 14 -9.76 -3.97 -6.91
CA GLY A 14 -10.62 -2.89 -7.43
C GLY A 14 -11.09 -1.86 -6.40
N ARG A 15 -10.58 -1.89 -5.17
CA ARG A 15 -10.90 -0.92 -4.11
C ARG A 15 -9.67 -0.14 -3.68
N THR A 16 -9.84 1.14 -3.36
CA THR A 16 -8.78 1.92 -2.70
C THR A 16 -8.64 1.46 -1.25
N VAL A 17 -7.44 1.05 -0.89
CA VAL A 17 -7.06 0.62 0.46
C VAL A 17 -5.84 1.41 0.90
N SER A 18 -5.62 1.53 2.21
CA SER A 18 -4.41 2.13 2.78
C SER A 18 -3.61 1.11 3.57
N VAL A 19 -2.29 1.32 3.60
CA VAL A 19 -1.37 0.53 4.43
C VAL A 19 -1.60 0.89 5.91
N ASP A 20 -1.78 -0.12 6.75
CA ASP A 20 -1.72 0.01 8.21
C ASP A 20 -0.26 -0.16 8.66
N TYR A 21 0.28 -1.37 8.51
CA TYR A 21 1.68 -1.67 8.75
C TYR A 21 2.23 -2.75 7.83
N VAL A 22 3.56 -2.83 7.77
CA VAL A 22 4.30 -3.81 6.99
C VAL A 22 4.77 -4.94 7.91
N ILE A 23 4.59 -6.18 7.47
CA ILE A 23 5.08 -7.37 8.16
C ILE A 23 6.24 -7.95 7.36
N ILE A 24 7.41 -8.03 7.99
CA ILE A 24 8.60 -8.66 7.41
C ILE A 24 8.81 -10.00 8.09
N LYS A 25 8.82 -11.08 7.32
CA LYS A 25 9.17 -12.43 7.80
C LYS A 25 10.29 -12.99 6.94
N ARG A 26 10.89 -14.11 7.39
CA ARG A 26 11.89 -14.85 6.60
C ARG A 26 11.39 -15.21 5.19
N THR A 27 10.09 -15.46 5.04
CA THR A 27 9.43 -15.86 3.79
C THR A 27 8.94 -14.67 2.94
N GLY A 28 9.28 -13.42 3.31
CA GLY A 28 9.05 -12.24 2.48
C GLY A 28 8.39 -11.07 3.21
N LEU A 29 7.60 -10.30 2.46
CA LEU A 29 6.92 -9.10 2.94
C LEU A 29 5.41 -9.24 2.74
N TRP A 30 4.65 -8.70 3.69
CA TRP A 30 3.19 -8.61 3.65
C TRP A 30 2.73 -7.23 4.12
N ILE A 31 1.57 -6.82 3.65
CA ILE A 31 0.94 -5.55 3.97
C ILE A 31 -0.35 -5.83 4.72
N ARG A 32 -0.48 -5.27 5.94
CA ARG A 32 -1.76 -5.17 6.63
C ARG A 32 -2.51 -3.96 6.09
N LEU A 33 -3.79 -4.15 5.75
CA LEU A 33 -4.66 -3.06 5.28
C LEU A 33 -5.35 -2.37 6.45
N ALA A 34 -5.45 -1.05 6.39
CA ALA A 34 -6.16 -0.28 7.42
C ALA A 34 -7.66 -0.57 7.39
N HIS A 35 -8.29 -0.56 8.56
CA HIS A 35 -9.73 -0.82 8.73
C HIS A 35 -10.18 -2.18 8.18
N SER A 36 -9.26 -3.13 8.01
CA SER A 36 -9.53 -4.47 7.54
C SER A 36 -8.66 -5.48 8.30
N GLU A 37 -9.15 -6.71 8.42
CA GLU A 37 -8.33 -7.82 8.91
C GLU A 37 -7.48 -8.49 7.81
N GLU A 38 -7.53 -7.94 6.60
CA GLU A 38 -6.88 -8.52 5.45
C GLU A 38 -5.39 -8.21 5.40
N VAL A 39 -4.62 -9.23 4.99
CA VAL A 39 -3.17 -9.15 4.78
C VAL A 39 -2.91 -9.62 3.36
N CYS A 40 -2.17 -8.82 2.59
CA CYS A 40 -1.88 -9.10 1.18
C CYS A 40 -0.38 -9.00 0.88
N ARG A 41 0.01 -9.43 -0.33
CA ARG A 41 1.38 -9.28 -0.80
C ARG A 41 1.58 -7.94 -1.51
N PRO A 42 2.81 -7.40 -1.52
CA PRO A 42 3.14 -6.18 -2.28
C PRO A 42 2.74 -6.24 -3.75
N GLU A 43 2.92 -7.39 -4.40
CA GLU A 43 2.59 -7.62 -5.81
C GLU A 43 1.09 -7.61 -6.10
N ASP A 44 0.23 -7.75 -5.08
CA ASP A 44 -1.22 -7.64 -5.23
C ASP A 44 -1.70 -6.18 -5.22
N LEU A 45 -0.82 -5.23 -4.88
CA LEU A 45 -1.15 -3.81 -4.73
C LEU A 45 -0.72 -3.01 -5.96
N THR A 46 -1.67 -2.34 -6.58
CA THR A 46 -1.39 -1.40 -7.66
C THR A 46 -1.22 0.01 -7.10
N PRO A 47 -0.09 0.69 -7.35
CA PRO A 47 0.10 2.08 -6.93
C PRO A 47 -0.99 2.98 -7.48
N ILE A 48 -1.61 3.76 -6.62
CA ILE A 48 -2.38 4.92 -7.06
C ILE A 48 -1.35 6.03 -7.29
N ALA A 49 -1.36 6.65 -8.47
CA ALA A 49 -0.44 7.75 -8.76
C ALA A 49 -0.45 8.75 -7.58
N PRO A 50 0.70 9.24 -7.11
CA PRO A 50 0.71 10.18 -6.02
C PRO A 50 -0.10 11.40 -6.44
N GLN A 51 -1.21 11.67 -5.75
CA GLN A 51 -1.80 13.00 -5.76
C GLN A 51 -0.80 13.94 -5.07
N GLY A 52 0.21 14.38 -5.82
CA GLY A 52 1.37 15.03 -5.22
C GLY A 52 2.64 14.98 -6.07
N ALA A 53 2.53 15.16 -7.39
CA ALA A 53 3.51 15.95 -8.12
C ALA A 53 2.86 17.29 -8.46
N GLY A 54 2.41 18.01 -7.42
CA GLY A 54 2.10 19.42 -7.52
C GLY A 54 3.41 20.16 -7.78
N LEU A 55 3.69 20.42 -9.06
CA LEU A 55 4.50 21.55 -9.48
C LEU A 55 3.71 22.81 -9.09
N THR A 56 3.83 23.25 -7.85
CA THR A 56 3.63 24.67 -7.53
C THR A 56 4.81 25.41 -8.15
N ARG A 57 4.57 26.03 -9.30
CA ARG A 57 5.40 27.09 -9.86
C ARG A 57 4.53 28.33 -10.03
#